data_AF-A0A4Y4KB03-F1
#
_entry.id   AF-A0A4Y4KB03-F1
#
_cell.length_a   1.000
_cell.length_b   1.000
_cell.length_c   1.000
_cell.angle_alpha   90.00
_cell.angle_beta   90.00
_cell.angle_gamma   90.00
#
_symmetry.space_group_name_H-M   'P 1'
#
loop_
_entity.id
_entity.type
_entity.pdbx_description
1 polymer ?
#
loop_
_entity_poly.entity_id
_entity_poly.type
_entity_poly.pdbx_seq_one_letter_code
_entity_poly.pdbx_strand_id
1 'polypeptide(L)'
;MPTGPASDTVNPLEHGPGGGPSASGKRRLGVMGGTFDPIHHGHLVAASEVAAQFHLDEVVFVPTGQPWQKSHRQVSPAEDRYLMTVIATAENPQFSVSRIDIDRGGPTYTVDTLRDLRALNPDTDLFFITGADALGQILTWRDSEELFSLAHFIGVTRPGHHLTDPGLPEGGVSLVEVPALAISSTDCRARVAKGDPVWYLVPDGVVRYIAKRQLYRGE
;
A
#
# COMPACT_ATOMS: atom_id res chain seq x y z
N MET A 1 7.11 34.54 -49.89
CA MET A 1 6.66 33.22 -49.39
C MET A 1 6.73 33.25 -47.86
N PRO A 2 5.68 32.83 -47.14
CA PRO A 2 5.12 33.57 -46.00
C PRO A 2 5.14 32.81 -44.65
N THR A 3 4.77 33.53 -43.56
CA THR A 3 4.16 33.11 -42.26
C THR A 3 4.86 32.03 -41.43
N GLY A 4 5.14 32.15 -40.12
CA GLY A 4 4.82 33.14 -39.07
C GLY A 4 5.47 32.68 -37.74
N PRO A 5 5.07 33.24 -36.58
CA PRO A 5 5.20 32.52 -35.31
C PRO A 5 3.82 32.33 -34.66
N ALA A 6 3.48 31.08 -34.34
CA ALA A 6 2.41 30.70 -33.40
C ALA A 6 3.12 29.88 -32.31
N SER A 7 3.27 30.44 -31.11
CA SER A 7 2.40 30.17 -29.96
C SER A 7 2.19 28.67 -29.72
N ASP A 8 2.84 28.14 -28.70
CA ASP A 8 2.19 27.29 -27.70
C ASP A 8 3.10 27.24 -26.47
N THR A 9 2.92 28.25 -25.62
CA THR A 9 3.29 28.18 -24.21
C THR A 9 2.42 27.11 -23.56
N VAL A 10 2.97 25.91 -23.38
CA VAL A 10 2.36 24.92 -22.49
C VAL A 10 2.79 25.29 -21.07
N ASN A 11 1.88 25.89 -20.32
CA ASN A 11 1.96 25.98 -18.86
C ASN A 11 0.71 25.28 -18.30
N PRO A 12 0.76 24.79 -17.06
CA PRO A 12 0.78 23.37 -16.74
C PRO A 12 -0.59 22.93 -16.20
N LEU A 13 -0.80 21.61 -16.06
CA LEU A 13 -1.79 21.12 -15.11
C LEU A 13 -1.24 21.36 -13.69
N GLU A 14 -1.32 22.62 -13.24
CA GLU A 14 -1.20 22.95 -11.83
C GLU A 14 -2.48 22.50 -11.13
N HIS A 15 -2.39 21.36 -10.45
CA HIS A 15 -3.24 21.05 -9.30
C HIS A 15 -2.37 21.14 -8.06
N GLY A 16 -2.13 22.36 -7.59
CA GLY A 16 -1.57 22.58 -6.25
C GLY A 16 -2.60 22.15 -5.20
N PRO A 17 -2.21 21.45 -4.12
CA PRO A 17 -3.15 21.14 -3.06
C PRO A 17 -3.35 22.41 -2.23
N GLY A 18 -4.56 22.95 -2.28
CA GLY A 18 -5.03 23.92 -1.29
C GLY A 18 -5.07 23.26 0.09
N GLY A 19 -4.00 23.44 0.86
CA GLY A 19 -3.88 22.99 2.24
C GLY A 19 -4.72 23.85 3.18
N GLY A 20 -6.02 23.57 3.23
CA GLY A 20 -6.90 23.92 4.34
C GLY A 20 -7.31 22.66 5.09
N PRO A 21 -7.56 22.72 6.41
CA PRO A 21 -8.05 21.57 7.16
C PRO A 21 -9.34 21.03 6.52
N SER A 22 -9.49 19.70 6.50
CA SER A 22 -10.71 19.04 6.01
C SER A 22 -11.95 19.68 6.62
N ALA A 23 -12.86 20.15 5.76
CA ALA A 23 -14.08 20.85 6.16
C ALA A 23 -15.07 20.00 7.00
N SER A 24 -14.77 18.72 7.26
CA SER A 24 -15.66 17.79 7.99
C SER A 24 -15.18 17.36 9.38
N GLY A 25 -13.91 17.60 9.78
CA GLY A 25 -13.39 17.15 11.09
C GLY A 25 -13.42 15.62 11.34
N LYS A 26 -13.70 14.80 10.32
CA LYS A 26 -13.65 13.34 10.42
C LYS A 26 -12.21 12.83 10.33
N ARG A 27 -11.91 11.80 11.12
CA ARG A 27 -10.61 11.11 11.11
C ARG A 27 -10.35 10.50 9.73
N ARG A 28 -9.11 10.55 9.26
CA ARG A 28 -8.66 10.02 7.96
C ARG A 28 -7.68 8.88 8.19
N LEU A 29 -8.10 7.66 7.86
CA LEU A 29 -7.32 6.45 8.11
C LEU A 29 -6.83 5.84 6.78
N GLY A 30 -5.51 5.78 6.61
CA GLY A 30 -4.87 5.00 5.56
C GLY A 30 -4.90 3.52 5.88
N VAL A 31 -5.30 2.69 4.92
CA VAL A 31 -5.32 1.24 5.02
C VAL A 31 -4.33 0.68 3.99
N MET A 32 -3.17 0.23 4.45
CA MET A 32 -2.21 -0.45 3.58
C MET A 32 -2.36 -1.96 3.73
N GLY A 33 -3.14 -2.56 2.84
CA GLY A 33 -3.28 -4.02 2.75
C GLY A 33 -2.09 -4.64 2.03
N GLY A 34 -1.57 -5.76 2.54
CA GLY A 34 -0.45 -6.44 1.88
C GLY A 34 -0.12 -7.79 2.47
N THR A 35 0.49 -8.67 1.67
CA THR A 35 1.00 -9.93 2.22
C THR A 35 2.16 -9.67 3.19
N PHE A 36 3.01 -8.68 2.90
CA PHE A 36 4.17 -8.30 3.72
C PHE A 36 5.11 -9.48 4.01
N ASP A 37 5.66 -10.09 2.95
CA ASP A 37 6.43 -11.34 3.06
C ASP A 37 7.82 -11.25 2.40
N PRO A 38 8.75 -10.43 2.94
CA PRO A 38 8.61 -9.58 4.12
C PRO A 38 8.11 -8.16 3.79
N ILE A 39 7.67 -7.41 4.80
CA ILE A 39 7.59 -5.94 4.71
C ILE A 39 8.99 -5.34 4.44
N HIS A 40 9.05 -4.19 3.76
CA HIS A 40 10.30 -3.58 3.30
C HIS A 40 10.18 -2.06 3.20
N HIS A 41 11.28 -1.34 3.04
CA HIS A 41 11.29 0.13 3.01
C HIS A 41 10.42 0.73 1.91
N GLY A 42 10.26 0.05 0.77
CA GLY A 42 9.29 0.48 -0.26
C GLY A 42 7.85 0.62 0.25
N HIS A 43 7.39 -0.27 1.15
CA HIS A 43 6.06 -0.15 1.76
C HIS A 43 5.98 1.04 2.73
N LEU A 44 7.02 1.20 3.55
CA LEU A 44 7.07 2.26 4.57
C LEU A 44 7.13 3.65 3.94
N VAL A 45 7.93 3.83 2.89
CA VAL A 45 8.00 5.09 2.14
C VAL A 45 6.67 5.37 1.46
N ALA A 46 6.06 4.37 0.80
CA ALA A 46 4.76 4.56 0.18
C ALA A 46 3.67 4.98 1.18
N ALA A 47 3.60 4.33 2.34
CA ALA A 47 2.68 4.71 3.40
C ALA A 47 2.94 6.14 3.92
N SER A 48 4.20 6.51 4.12
CA SER A 48 4.60 7.83 4.62
C SER A 48 4.28 8.95 3.64
N GLU A 49 4.55 8.74 2.35
CA GLU A 49 4.26 9.72 1.30
C GLU A 49 2.75 9.95 1.16
N VAL A 50 1.98 8.87 1.14
CA VAL A 50 0.52 8.96 1.05
C VAL A 50 -0.07 9.62 2.31
N ALA A 51 0.44 9.28 3.48
CA ALA A 51 0.07 9.92 4.74
C ALA A 51 0.24 11.45 4.69
N ALA A 52 1.39 11.90 4.20
CA ALA A 52 1.69 13.33 4.06
C ALA A 52 0.78 14.02 3.03
N GLN A 53 0.65 13.44 1.83
CA GLN A 53 -0.10 14.04 0.73
C GLN A 53 -1.62 14.10 0.96
N PHE A 54 -2.18 13.10 1.66
CA PHE A 54 -3.62 13.01 1.91
C PHE A 54 -4.03 13.49 3.30
N HIS A 55 -3.08 14.04 4.07
CA HIS A 55 -3.27 14.49 5.45
C HIS A 55 -3.96 13.41 6.29
N LEU A 56 -3.43 12.18 6.23
CA LEU A 56 -3.96 11.08 7.03
C LEU A 56 -3.59 11.28 8.49
N ASP A 57 -4.47 10.92 9.41
CA ASP A 57 -4.18 10.93 10.85
C ASP A 57 -3.35 9.69 11.24
N GLU A 58 -3.54 8.59 10.53
CA GLU A 58 -2.90 7.29 10.80
C GLU A 58 -2.82 6.45 9.52
N VAL A 59 -1.82 5.58 9.41
CA VAL A 59 -1.81 4.47 8.44
C VAL A 59 -1.77 3.15 9.19
N VAL A 60 -2.84 2.36 9.05
CA VAL A 60 -2.91 0.99 9.53
C VAL A 60 -2.43 0.03 8.45
N PHE A 61 -1.39 -0.74 8.78
CA PHE A 61 -0.92 -1.85 7.96
C PHE A 61 -1.76 -3.09 8.27
N VAL A 62 -2.28 -3.74 7.24
CA VAL A 62 -3.13 -4.94 7.39
C VAL A 62 -2.48 -6.12 6.69
N PRO A 63 -1.69 -6.95 7.41
CA PRO A 63 -1.16 -8.19 6.86
C PRO A 63 -2.31 -9.14 6.51
N THR A 64 -2.35 -9.59 5.26
CA THR A 64 -3.40 -10.53 4.81
C THR A 64 -3.37 -11.81 5.64
N GLY A 65 -4.53 -12.38 5.99
CA GLY A 65 -4.64 -13.70 6.64
C GLY A 65 -4.22 -14.82 5.68
N GLN A 66 -5.15 -15.23 4.81
CA GLN A 66 -4.88 -16.18 3.72
C GLN A 66 -5.05 -15.46 2.37
N PRO A 67 -3.95 -15.01 1.71
CA PRO A 67 -4.04 -14.28 0.45
C PRO A 67 -4.53 -15.20 -0.68
N TRP A 68 -5.80 -15.08 -1.08
CA TRP A 68 -6.42 -15.96 -2.09
C TRP A 68 -5.68 -15.97 -3.43
N GLN A 69 -5.12 -14.83 -3.84
CA GLN A 69 -4.35 -14.67 -5.08
C GLN A 69 -3.03 -15.45 -5.08
N LYS A 70 -2.55 -15.89 -3.91
CA LYS A 70 -1.26 -16.58 -3.74
C LYS A 70 -1.42 -18.01 -3.23
N SER A 71 -2.60 -18.60 -3.36
CA SER A 71 -2.88 -19.99 -2.97
C SER A 71 -1.96 -21.04 -3.62
N HIS A 72 -1.30 -20.68 -4.73
CA HIS A 72 -0.35 -21.52 -5.46
C HIS A 72 1.13 -21.33 -5.05
N ARG A 73 1.42 -20.49 -4.05
CA ARG A 73 2.78 -20.22 -3.55
C ARG A 73 2.88 -20.47 -2.06
N GLN A 74 4.05 -20.91 -1.62
CA GLN A 74 4.37 -20.94 -0.19
C GLN A 74 4.52 -19.48 0.28
N VAL A 75 3.71 -19.11 1.27
CA VAL A 75 3.72 -17.79 1.93
C VAL A 75 4.09 -18.04 3.38
N SER A 76 4.92 -17.18 3.98
CA SER A 76 5.28 -17.33 5.39
C SER A 76 4.04 -17.34 6.29
N PRO A 77 4.09 -18.01 7.46
CA PRO A 77 3.01 -18.00 8.43
C PRO A 77 2.50 -16.58 8.71
N ALA A 78 1.18 -16.42 8.82
CA ALA A 78 0.57 -15.11 9.03
C ALA A 78 1.12 -14.38 10.26
N GLU A 79 1.42 -15.12 11.32
CA GLU A 79 2.00 -14.56 12.54
C GLU A 79 3.41 -13.99 12.32
N ASP A 80 4.25 -14.68 11.53
CA ASP A 80 5.59 -14.19 11.21
C ASP A 80 5.51 -12.88 10.39
N ARG A 81 4.58 -12.80 9.45
CA ARG A 81 4.34 -11.59 8.63
C ARG A 81 3.81 -10.45 9.50
N TYR A 82 2.86 -10.72 10.39
CA TYR A 82 2.37 -9.73 11.36
C TYR A 82 3.50 -9.18 12.23
N LEU A 83 4.32 -10.05 12.83
CA LEU A 83 5.41 -9.63 13.70
C LEU A 83 6.47 -8.82 12.95
N MET A 84 6.81 -9.20 11.71
CA MET A 84 7.69 -8.38 10.87
C MET A 84 7.09 -7.00 10.58
N THR A 85 5.78 -6.92 10.33
CA THR A 85 5.09 -5.63 10.14
C THR A 85 5.12 -4.79 11.41
N VAL A 86 4.81 -5.36 12.58
CA VAL A 86 4.90 -4.65 13.88
C VAL A 86 6.29 -4.09 14.11
N ILE A 87 7.32 -4.90 13.88
CA ILE A 87 8.72 -4.47 14.01
C ILE A 87 9.04 -3.32 13.05
N ALA A 88 8.59 -3.41 11.81
CA ALA A 88 8.87 -2.43 10.77
C ALA A 88 8.19 -1.07 11.00
N THR A 89 7.03 -1.05 11.65
CA THR A 89 6.25 0.17 11.86
C THR A 89 6.47 0.81 13.23
N ALA A 90 7.11 0.12 14.17
CA ALA A 90 7.24 0.55 15.58
C ALA A 90 7.90 1.92 15.78
N GLU A 91 8.75 2.37 14.85
CA GLU A 91 9.46 3.65 14.96
C GLU A 91 8.66 4.85 14.47
N ASN A 92 7.56 4.63 13.73
CA ASN A 92 6.72 5.71 13.23
C ASN A 92 5.41 5.79 14.04
N PRO A 93 5.18 6.87 14.82
CA PRO A 93 3.99 7.00 15.67
C PRO A 93 2.68 7.12 14.89
N GLN A 94 2.73 7.43 13.59
CA GLN A 94 1.56 7.49 12.72
C GLN A 94 1.19 6.11 12.14
N PHE A 95 2.02 5.09 12.34
CA PHE A 95 1.79 3.76 11.80
C PHE A 95 1.30 2.79 12.87
N SER A 96 0.30 1.99 12.51
CA SER A 96 -0.22 0.91 13.33
C SER A 96 -0.33 -0.39 12.53
N VAL A 97 -0.59 -1.50 13.21
CA VAL A 97 -0.77 -2.81 12.57
C VAL A 97 -2.04 -3.45 13.07
N SER A 98 -2.90 -3.86 12.14
CA SER A 98 -4.15 -4.55 12.45
C SER A 98 -4.05 -6.04 12.13
N ARG A 99 -4.63 -6.86 13.00
CA ARG A 99 -4.77 -8.32 12.83
C ARG A 99 -6.08 -8.72 12.17
N ILE A 100 -6.90 -7.76 11.75
CA ILE A 100 -8.31 -7.99 11.35
C ILE A 100 -8.48 -9.09 10.31
N ASP A 101 -7.59 -9.18 9.31
CA ASP A 101 -7.64 -10.22 8.29
C ASP A 101 -7.09 -11.57 8.75
N ILE A 102 -6.14 -11.56 9.70
CA ILE A 102 -5.57 -12.79 10.28
C ILE A 102 -6.61 -13.45 11.17
N ASP A 103 -7.25 -12.66 12.02
CA ASP A 103 -8.19 -13.14 13.03
C ASP A 103 -9.56 -13.51 12.40
N ARG A 104 -9.96 -12.89 11.28
CA ARG A 104 -11.15 -13.29 10.50
C ARG A 104 -11.06 -14.73 9.99
N GLY A 105 -9.86 -15.17 9.60
CA GLY A 105 -9.65 -16.44 8.94
C GLY A 105 -10.22 -16.50 7.52
N GLY A 106 -9.97 -17.62 6.83
CA GLY A 106 -10.40 -17.83 5.45
C GLY A 106 -9.71 -16.90 4.42
N PRO A 107 -10.15 -16.93 3.15
CA PRO A 107 -9.58 -16.12 2.09
C PRO A 107 -9.77 -14.61 2.33
N THR A 108 -8.70 -13.83 2.17
CA THR A 108 -8.71 -12.38 2.43
C THR A 108 -9.13 -11.55 1.21
N TYR A 109 -10.33 -10.95 1.22
CA TYR A 109 -10.78 -10.00 0.20
C TYR A 109 -10.79 -8.58 0.73
N THR A 110 -10.32 -7.61 -0.07
CA THR A 110 -10.24 -6.20 0.33
C THR A 110 -11.58 -5.62 0.79
N VAL A 111 -12.69 -6.02 0.16
CA VAL A 111 -14.04 -5.55 0.56
C VAL A 111 -14.36 -5.95 2.00
N ASP A 112 -13.97 -7.15 2.44
CA ASP A 112 -14.22 -7.61 3.82
C ASP A 112 -13.33 -6.84 4.80
N THR A 113 -12.07 -6.60 4.44
CA THR A 113 -11.14 -5.76 5.22
C THR A 113 -11.72 -4.37 5.44
N LEU A 114 -12.22 -3.72 4.39
CA LEU A 114 -12.78 -2.37 4.46
C LEU A 114 -14.10 -2.33 5.23
N ARG A 115 -14.98 -3.33 5.07
CA ARG A 115 -16.22 -3.45 5.85
C ARG A 115 -15.93 -3.56 7.34
N ASP A 116 -15.02 -4.44 7.73
CA ASP A 116 -14.69 -4.66 9.14
C ASP A 116 -14.02 -3.41 9.75
N LEU A 117 -13.11 -2.76 9.01
CA LEU A 117 -12.50 -1.50 9.46
C LEU A 117 -13.52 -0.37 9.61
N ARG A 118 -14.47 -0.26 8.67
CA ARG A 118 -15.54 0.75 8.77
C ARG A 118 -16.48 0.47 9.95
N ALA A 119 -16.78 -0.81 10.23
CA ALA A 119 -17.59 -1.18 11.38
C ALA A 119 -16.93 -0.80 12.71
N LEU A 120 -15.59 -0.91 12.79
CA LEU A 120 -14.82 -0.49 13.96
C LEU A 120 -14.58 1.03 14.03
N ASN A 121 -14.70 1.74 12.91
CA ASN A 121 -14.39 3.16 12.77
C ASN A 121 -15.51 3.89 11.97
N PRO A 122 -16.75 3.98 12.50
CA PRO A 122 -17.91 4.46 11.74
C PRO A 122 -17.81 5.94 11.30
N ASP A 123 -17.07 6.77 12.04
CA ASP A 123 -16.87 8.19 11.77
C ASP A 123 -15.48 8.49 11.16
N THR A 124 -14.99 7.59 10.30
CA THR A 124 -13.65 7.69 9.68
C THR A 124 -13.72 7.56 8.16
N ASP A 125 -13.02 8.44 7.47
CA ASP A 125 -12.80 8.34 6.03
C ASP A 125 -11.64 7.36 5.77
N LEU A 126 -11.89 6.31 4.99
CA LEU A 126 -10.90 5.29 4.67
C LEU A 126 -10.19 5.59 3.36
N PHE A 127 -8.86 5.44 3.36
CA PHE A 127 -8.00 5.59 2.19
C PHE A 127 -7.24 4.29 1.95
N PHE A 128 -7.58 3.52 0.93
CA PHE A 128 -6.91 2.24 0.65
C PHE A 128 -5.66 2.44 -0.21
N ILE A 129 -4.50 2.07 0.33
CA ILE A 129 -3.19 2.28 -0.29
C ILE A 129 -2.69 0.96 -0.88
N THR A 130 -2.40 0.95 -2.17
CA THR A 130 -1.87 -0.23 -2.87
C THR A 130 -0.95 0.14 -4.01
N GLY A 131 -0.12 -0.80 -4.47
CA GLY A 131 0.72 -0.61 -5.64
C GLY A 131 -0.11 -0.42 -6.91
N ALA A 132 0.41 0.39 -7.83
CA ALA A 132 -0.18 0.66 -9.13
C ALA A 132 -0.64 -0.59 -9.90
N ASP A 133 0.20 -1.63 -9.95
CA ASP A 133 -0.12 -2.89 -10.64
C ASP A 133 -1.37 -3.57 -10.06
N ALA A 134 -1.51 -3.58 -8.74
CA ALA A 134 -2.65 -4.18 -8.06
C ALA A 134 -3.91 -3.34 -8.27
N LEU A 135 -3.78 -2.01 -8.22
CA LEU A 135 -4.87 -1.08 -8.50
C LEU A 135 -5.38 -1.23 -9.94
N GLY A 136 -4.50 -1.44 -10.92
CA GLY A 136 -4.88 -1.69 -12.31
C GLY A 136 -5.78 -2.91 -12.52
N GLN A 137 -5.85 -3.82 -11.52
CA GLN A 137 -6.71 -4.99 -11.53
C GLN A 137 -7.95 -4.84 -10.63
N ILE A 138 -8.23 -3.66 -10.08
CA ILE A 138 -9.30 -3.48 -9.07
C ILE A 138 -10.69 -3.89 -9.56
N LEU A 139 -10.99 -3.76 -10.86
CA LEU A 139 -12.26 -4.20 -11.45
C LEU A 139 -12.43 -5.73 -11.45
N THR A 140 -11.36 -6.49 -11.22
CA THR A 140 -11.41 -7.95 -11.06
C THR A 140 -11.60 -8.38 -9.61
N TRP A 141 -11.57 -7.43 -8.66
CA TRP A 141 -11.70 -7.74 -7.25
C TRP A 141 -13.15 -8.06 -6.90
N ARG A 142 -13.34 -8.88 -5.88
CA ARG A 142 -14.67 -9.25 -5.42
C ARG A 142 -15.40 -8.00 -4.93
N ASP A 143 -16.64 -7.84 -5.39
CA ASP A 143 -17.53 -6.73 -5.02
C ASP A 143 -16.91 -5.34 -5.34
N SER A 144 -16.25 -5.21 -6.50
CA SER A 144 -15.50 -4.00 -6.87
C SER A 144 -16.32 -2.71 -6.89
N GLU A 145 -17.62 -2.78 -7.17
CA GLU A 145 -18.52 -1.62 -7.11
C GLU A 145 -18.65 -1.08 -5.67
N GLU A 146 -18.70 -1.97 -4.68
CA GLU A 146 -18.82 -1.58 -3.28
C GLU A 146 -17.53 -0.97 -2.73
N LEU A 147 -16.37 -1.40 -3.23
CA LEU A 147 -15.07 -0.89 -2.80
C LEU A 147 -15.02 0.63 -2.80
N PHE A 148 -15.45 1.27 -3.90
CA PHE A 148 -15.43 2.73 -4.05
C PHE A 148 -16.41 3.45 -3.12
N SER A 149 -17.40 2.74 -2.56
CA SER A 149 -18.29 3.26 -1.52
C SER A 149 -17.71 3.12 -0.10
N LEU A 150 -16.69 2.28 0.06
CA LEU A 150 -16.05 1.98 1.35
C LEU A 150 -14.81 2.83 1.59
N ALA A 151 -14.05 3.17 0.55
CA ALA A 151 -12.79 3.89 0.67
C ALA A 151 -12.43 4.67 -0.61
N HIS A 152 -11.59 5.68 -0.43
CA HIS A 152 -10.84 6.32 -1.52
C HIS A 152 -9.59 5.48 -1.83
N PHE A 153 -9.34 5.14 -3.10
CA PHE A 153 -8.21 4.29 -3.47
C PHE A 153 -6.99 5.11 -3.89
N ILE A 154 -5.82 4.67 -3.46
CA ILE A 154 -4.55 5.33 -3.76
C ILE A 154 -3.59 4.31 -4.35
N GLY A 155 -3.28 4.49 -5.63
CA GLY A 155 -2.30 3.70 -6.38
C GLY A 155 -0.93 4.34 -6.30
N VAL A 156 0.03 3.69 -5.65
CA VAL A 156 1.41 4.17 -5.61
C VAL A 156 2.21 3.69 -6.83
N THR A 157 2.76 4.63 -7.58
CA THR A 157 3.61 4.38 -8.76
C THR A 157 5.07 4.73 -8.45
N ARG A 158 5.97 4.22 -9.28
CA ARG A 158 7.38 4.65 -9.31
C ARG A 158 7.57 5.65 -10.46
N PRO A 159 8.54 6.58 -10.36
CA PRO A 159 8.90 7.49 -11.45
C PRO A 159 9.05 6.77 -12.79
N GLY A 160 8.36 7.28 -13.81
CA GLY A 160 8.35 6.72 -15.16
C GLY A 160 7.38 5.55 -15.38
N HIS A 161 6.59 5.15 -14.38
CA HIS A 161 5.51 4.18 -14.54
C HIS A 161 4.16 4.90 -14.60
N HIS A 162 3.65 5.10 -15.82
CA HIS A 162 2.32 5.65 -16.03
C HIS A 162 1.29 4.52 -16.00
N LEU A 163 0.39 4.55 -15.03
CA LEU A 163 -0.85 3.78 -15.13
C LEU A 163 -1.74 4.47 -16.16
N THR A 164 -2.10 3.74 -17.21
CA THR A 164 -3.26 4.10 -18.02
C THR A 164 -4.48 4.02 -17.12
N ASP A 165 -5.32 5.05 -17.12
CA ASP A 165 -6.59 5.04 -16.37
C ASP A 165 -7.35 3.73 -16.66
N PRO A 166 -7.56 2.85 -15.66
CA PRO A 166 -8.24 1.58 -15.85
C PRO A 166 -9.74 1.70 -16.19
N GLY A 167 -10.26 2.92 -16.39
CA GLY A 167 -11.69 3.19 -16.48
C GLY A 167 -12.32 3.25 -15.09
N LEU A 168 -11.61 3.86 -14.15
CA LEU A 168 -12.05 3.93 -12.76
C LEU A 168 -13.11 5.03 -12.57
N PRO A 169 -14.06 4.86 -11.64
CA PRO A 169 -15.06 5.89 -11.37
C PRO A 169 -14.39 7.20 -10.95
N GLU A 170 -14.84 8.32 -11.53
CA GLU A 170 -14.32 9.65 -11.23
C GLU A 170 -14.41 9.94 -9.72
N GLY A 171 -13.32 10.45 -9.14
CA GLY A 171 -13.25 10.89 -7.75
C GLY A 171 -13.03 9.80 -6.70
N GLY A 172 -13.10 8.51 -7.05
CA GLY A 172 -12.87 7.40 -6.12
C GLY A 172 -11.41 6.94 -6.01
N VAL A 173 -10.53 7.40 -6.90
CA VAL A 173 -9.14 6.94 -7.02
C VAL A 173 -8.16 8.09 -7.25
N SER A 174 -6.96 7.98 -6.68
CA SER A 174 -5.82 8.86 -6.96
C SER A 174 -4.56 8.04 -7.23
N LEU A 175 -3.65 8.59 -8.04
CA LEU A 175 -2.33 8.04 -8.26
C LEU A 175 -1.29 8.93 -7.59
N VAL A 176 -0.36 8.29 -6.89
CA VAL A 176 0.71 8.98 -6.16
C VAL A 176 2.05 8.42 -6.62
N GLU A 177 2.88 9.30 -7.16
CA GLU A 177 4.27 8.95 -7.41
C GLU A 177 5.05 9.05 -6.09
N VAL A 178 5.76 7.97 -5.73
CA VAL A 178 6.63 7.91 -4.55
C VAL A 178 8.09 7.74 -4.97
N PRO A 179 9.08 8.16 -4.15
CA PRO A 179 10.48 7.98 -4.47
C PRO A 179 10.80 6.55 -4.94
N ALA A 180 11.58 6.44 -6.03
CA ALA A 180 11.87 5.17 -6.70
C ALA A 180 12.69 4.21 -5.84
N LEU A 181 12.03 3.45 -4.96
CA LEU A 181 12.62 2.30 -4.29
C LEU A 181 12.26 1.05 -5.08
N ALA A 182 13.19 0.60 -5.92
CA ALA A 182 13.07 -0.66 -6.67
C ALA A 182 13.28 -1.89 -5.74
N ILE A 183 12.52 -1.94 -4.64
CA ILE A 183 12.54 -3.00 -3.65
C ILE A 183 11.28 -3.85 -3.84
N SER A 184 11.43 -5.17 -3.77
CA SER A 184 10.28 -6.08 -3.73
C SER A 184 10.52 -7.19 -2.73
N SER A 185 9.45 -7.68 -2.10
CA SER A 185 9.54 -8.83 -1.19
C SER A 185 10.05 -10.08 -1.91
N THR A 186 9.70 -10.27 -3.19
CA THR A 186 10.21 -11.40 -4.00
C THR A 186 11.71 -11.39 -4.12
N ASP A 187 12.30 -10.24 -4.41
CA ASP A 187 13.75 -10.07 -4.47
C ASP A 187 14.40 -10.25 -3.09
N CYS A 188 13.77 -9.74 -2.03
CA CYS A 188 14.25 -9.96 -0.65
C CYS A 188 14.32 -11.46 -0.30
N ARG A 189 13.27 -12.24 -0.60
CA ARG A 189 13.28 -13.69 -0.36
C ARG A 189 14.35 -14.40 -1.18
N ALA A 190 14.49 -14.06 -2.47
CA ALA A 190 15.50 -14.62 -3.35
C ALA A 190 16.94 -14.34 -2.88
N ARG A 191 17.19 -13.15 -2.32
CA ARG A 191 18.48 -12.81 -1.69
C ARG A 191 18.76 -13.67 -0.48
N VAL A 192 17.81 -13.77 0.45
CA VAL A 192 17.97 -14.59 1.67
C VAL A 192 18.23 -16.06 1.33
N ALA A 193 17.51 -16.61 0.33
CA ALA A 193 17.71 -17.99 -0.13
C ALA A 193 19.13 -18.25 -0.66
N LYS A 194 19.77 -17.24 -1.27
CA LYS A 194 21.17 -17.29 -1.75
C LYS A 194 22.22 -17.00 -0.68
N GLY A 195 21.79 -16.59 0.51
CA GLY A 195 22.69 -16.08 1.55
C GLY A 195 23.15 -14.63 1.33
N ASP A 196 22.53 -13.91 0.39
CA ASP A 196 22.79 -12.50 0.15
C ASP A 196 22.14 -11.62 1.24
N PRO A 197 22.75 -10.47 1.57
CA PRO A 197 22.19 -9.57 2.57
C PRO A 197 20.92 -8.85 2.06
N VAL A 198 20.01 -8.56 3.00
CA VAL A 198 18.82 -7.70 2.80
C VAL A 198 18.87 -6.42 3.64
N TRP A 199 20.04 -6.09 4.20
CA TRP A 199 20.28 -4.84 4.93
C TRP A 199 19.91 -3.64 4.05
N TYR A 200 19.24 -2.65 4.65
CA TYR A 200 18.74 -1.43 3.99
C TYR A 200 17.65 -1.65 2.93
N LEU A 201 17.25 -2.89 2.64
CA LEU A 201 16.04 -3.19 1.86
C LEU A 201 14.83 -3.31 2.79
N VAL A 202 15.04 -3.90 3.96
CA VAL A 202 14.07 -4.03 5.06
C VAL A 202 14.62 -3.37 6.33
N PRO A 203 13.76 -2.98 7.29
CA PRO A 203 14.22 -2.47 8.57
C PRO A 203 15.12 -3.45 9.32
N ASP A 204 16.08 -2.95 10.10
CA ASP A 204 17.05 -3.75 10.85
C ASP A 204 16.41 -4.82 11.75
N GLY A 205 15.31 -4.46 12.42
CA GLY A 205 14.56 -5.41 13.24
C GLY A 205 14.00 -6.58 12.42
N VAL A 206 13.57 -6.33 11.18
CA VAL A 206 13.08 -7.35 10.24
C VAL A 206 14.23 -8.23 9.77
N VAL A 207 15.41 -7.67 9.46
CA VAL A 207 16.61 -8.47 9.14
C VAL A 207 16.90 -9.48 10.25
N ARG A 208 16.92 -9.01 11.50
CA ARG A 208 17.20 -9.84 12.68
C ARG A 208 16.11 -10.88 12.90
N TYR A 209 14.84 -10.53 12.65
CA TYR A 209 13.71 -11.45 12.77
C TYR A 209 13.81 -12.59 11.75
N ILE A 210 14.04 -12.26 10.47
CA ILE A 210 14.24 -13.24 9.38
C ILE A 210 15.36 -14.21 9.75
N ALA A 211 16.50 -13.70 10.21
CA ALA A 211 17.64 -14.53 10.59
C ALA A 211 17.31 -15.45 11.78
N LYS A 212 16.65 -14.92 12.82
CA LYS A 212 16.29 -15.67 14.04
C LYS A 212 15.30 -16.79 13.76
N ARG A 213 14.32 -16.53 12.88
CA ARG A 213 13.26 -17.49 12.51
C ARG A 213 13.64 -18.39 11.34
N GLN A 214 14.82 -18.15 10.75
CA GLN A 214 15.32 -18.87 9.57
C GLN A 214 14.35 -18.81 8.37
N LEU A 215 13.63 -17.70 8.22
CA LEU A 215 12.68 -17.51 7.11
C LEU A 215 13.43 -17.44 5.77
N TYR A 216 12.76 -17.89 4.71
CA TYR A 216 13.23 -17.81 3.32
C TYR A 216 14.50 -18.60 3.00
N ARG A 217 14.93 -19.50 3.90
CA ARG A 217 16.06 -20.40 3.64
C ARG A 217 15.55 -21.66 2.95
N GLY A 218 16.11 -21.97 1.78
CA GLY A 218 15.77 -23.19 1.03
C GLY A 218 14.47 -23.12 0.22
N GLU A 219 13.95 -21.92 -0.02
CA GLU A 219 12.97 -21.65 -1.09
C GLU A 219 13.64 -21.59 -2.47
#